data_AF-A0A9W8MAG4-F1
#
_entry.id   AF-A0A9W8MAG4-F1
#
_cell.length_a   1.000
_cell.length_b   1.000
_cell.length_c   1.000
_cell.angle_alpha   90.00
_cell.angle_beta   90.00
_cell.angle_gamma   90.00
#
_symmetry.space_group_name_H-M   'P 1'
#
loop_
_entity.id
_entity.type
_entity.pdbx_description
1 polymer ?
#
loop_
_entity_poly.entity_id
_entity_poly.type
_entity_poly.pdbx_seq_one_letter_code
_entity_poly.pdbx_strand_id
1 'polypeptide(L)'
;MHAFGRTAFYTLVCSREGCERKSKELARSADQLKAQLEYIRQEKKKVTGRGKRLGDFLDWESTIATAKYKDAVTGHNVRVEAKVSGTWTLIYDTPPTQDVTQACILAHLDQIPEIVKNWLENVISILLDLLSQEQESGRKTKGGKGTSKKVPAELSELLLFPHVVLHERLSSKHGKVPEEEQWDPNCWWIKCHDSQLEFDEAASECASAIINVLGKDPKTTTWKELDEDNQRVECLTCRKNKRLAMDWRHAILHELAKHLDEDDDTRVTRWKCLIPSRWHRRIH
;
A
#
# COMPACT_ATOMS: atom_id res chain seq x y z
N MET A 1 -18.77 -39.44 -9.73
CA MET A 1 -18.10 -38.38 -8.95
C MET A 1 -17.00 -37.77 -9.82
N HIS A 2 -17.28 -36.63 -10.45
CA HIS A 2 -16.33 -35.90 -11.30
C HIS A 2 -16.07 -34.54 -10.65
N ALA A 3 -14.81 -34.26 -10.32
CA ALA A 3 -14.37 -32.97 -9.84
C ALA A 3 -14.07 -32.05 -11.03
N PHE A 4 -14.86 -30.99 -11.19
CA PHE A 4 -14.47 -29.74 -11.87
C PHE A 4 -13.62 -28.94 -10.86
N GLY A 5 -12.51 -28.27 -11.15
CA GLY A 5 -11.93 -27.78 -12.38
C GLY A 5 -11.32 -26.43 -12.03
N ARG A 6 -10.00 -26.38 -11.74
CA ARG A 6 -9.29 -25.15 -11.37
C ARG A 6 -9.29 -24.19 -12.57
N THR A 7 -9.74 -22.97 -12.35
CA THR A 7 -9.66 -21.84 -13.26
C THR A 7 -8.18 -21.48 -13.49
N ALA A 8 -7.63 -21.91 -14.61
CA ALA A 8 -6.31 -21.49 -15.07
C ALA A 8 -6.44 -20.15 -15.80
N PHE A 9 -5.95 -19.08 -15.19
CA PHE A 9 -5.65 -17.84 -15.91
C PHE A 9 -4.37 -18.05 -16.72
N TYR A 10 -4.51 -18.48 -17.97
CA TYR A 10 -3.40 -18.45 -18.92
C TYR A 10 -3.26 -17.03 -19.49
N THR A 11 -2.32 -16.26 -18.96
CA THR A 11 -1.78 -15.11 -19.68
C THR A 11 -0.97 -15.67 -20.85
N LEU A 12 -1.60 -15.76 -22.02
CA LEU A 12 -0.96 -16.27 -23.24
C LEU A 12 0.01 -15.22 -23.78
N VAL A 13 1.15 -15.08 -23.09
CA VAL A 13 2.31 -14.36 -23.59
C VAL A 13 2.88 -15.23 -24.70
N CYS A 14 2.74 -14.80 -25.95
CA CYS A 14 3.49 -15.42 -27.04
C CYS A 14 4.97 -15.30 -26.64
N SER A 15 5.63 -16.42 -26.37
CA SER A 15 7.04 -16.41 -25.99
C SER A 15 7.83 -15.69 -27.09
N ARG A 16 8.87 -14.96 -26.70
CA ARG A 16 9.77 -14.26 -27.63
C ARG A 16 10.22 -15.19 -28.77
N GLU A 17 10.53 -16.43 -28.42
CA GLU A 17 10.90 -17.49 -29.35
C GLU A 17 9.79 -17.86 -30.35
N GLY A 18 8.52 -17.81 -29.93
CA GLY A 18 7.36 -18.04 -30.79
C GLY A 18 7.18 -16.92 -31.82
N CYS A 19 7.40 -15.67 -31.40
CA CYS A 19 7.39 -14.51 -32.30
C CYS A 19 8.56 -14.57 -33.30
N GLU A 20 9.75 -14.95 -32.85
CA GLU A 20 10.94 -15.09 -33.71
C GLU A 20 10.77 -16.23 -34.72
N ARG A 21 10.19 -17.37 -34.32
CA ARG A 21 9.88 -18.48 -35.24
C ARG A 21 8.91 -18.06 -36.35
N LYS A 22 7.78 -17.43 -36.00
CA LYS A 22 6.80 -16.95 -36.99
C LYS A 22 7.38 -15.89 -37.93
N SER A 23 8.23 -15.00 -37.41
CA SER A 23 8.93 -14.00 -38.24
C SER A 23 9.85 -14.65 -39.27
N LYS A 24 10.64 -15.65 -38.84
CA LYS A 24 11.54 -16.42 -39.73
C LYS A 24 10.78 -17.26 -40.76
N GLU A 25 9.60 -17.77 -40.42
CA GLU A 25 8.74 -18.53 -41.33
C GLU A 25 8.12 -17.63 -42.41
N LEU A 26 7.60 -16.46 -42.01
CA LEU A 26 7.11 -15.43 -42.93
C LEU A 26 8.21 -14.86 -43.85
N ALA A 27 9.48 -14.95 -43.43
CA ALA A 27 10.62 -14.51 -44.22
C ALA A 27 10.96 -15.42 -45.43
N ARG A 28 10.36 -16.61 -45.55
CA ARG A 28 10.69 -17.59 -46.60
C ARG A 28 9.72 -17.62 -47.78
N SER A 29 8.60 -16.89 -47.74
CA SER A 29 7.54 -16.94 -48.77
C SER A 29 7.66 -15.75 -49.73
N ALA A 30 7.65 -16.00 -51.06
CA ALA A 30 7.83 -14.99 -52.10
C ALA A 30 6.68 -13.94 -52.23
N ASP A 31 5.49 -14.19 -51.67
CA ASP A 31 4.40 -13.20 -51.53
C ASP A 31 4.58 -12.27 -50.30
N GLN A 32 5.85 -11.99 -50.00
CA GLN A 32 6.37 -11.64 -48.69
C GLN A 32 5.88 -10.31 -48.14
N LEU A 33 5.84 -9.27 -48.98
CA LEU A 33 5.62 -7.92 -48.49
C LEU A 33 4.19 -7.73 -47.99
N LYS A 34 3.20 -8.27 -48.73
CA LYS A 34 1.78 -8.12 -48.37
C LYS A 34 1.43 -8.94 -47.11
N ALA A 35 1.94 -10.16 -47.01
CA ALA A 35 1.77 -11.00 -45.83
C ALA A 35 2.49 -10.41 -44.59
N GLN A 36 3.70 -9.89 -44.75
CA GLN A 36 4.43 -9.21 -43.66
C GLN A 36 3.72 -7.94 -43.21
N LEU A 37 3.24 -7.10 -44.13
CA LEU A 37 2.51 -5.88 -43.78
C LEU A 37 1.21 -6.18 -43.03
N GLU A 38 0.47 -7.22 -43.43
CA GLU A 38 -0.75 -7.62 -42.74
C GLU A 38 -0.46 -8.20 -41.34
N TYR A 39 0.60 -9.00 -41.21
CA TYR A 39 1.05 -9.50 -39.90
C TYR A 39 1.44 -8.35 -38.96
N ILE A 40 2.24 -7.39 -39.44
CA ILE A 40 2.64 -6.20 -38.67
C ILE A 40 1.40 -5.39 -38.25
N ARG A 41 0.42 -5.23 -39.15
CA ARG A 41 -0.85 -4.54 -38.86
C ARG A 41 -1.65 -5.25 -37.77
N GLN A 42 -1.72 -6.58 -37.81
CA GLN A 42 -2.41 -7.38 -36.78
C GLN A 42 -1.69 -7.30 -35.42
N GLU A 43 -0.37 -7.41 -35.38
CA GLU A 43 0.38 -7.29 -34.14
C GLU A 43 0.29 -5.87 -33.55
N LYS A 44 0.32 -4.82 -34.39
CA LYS A 44 0.07 -3.45 -33.93
C LYS A 44 -1.32 -3.32 -33.28
N LYS A 45 -2.37 -3.89 -33.87
CA LYS A 45 -3.72 -3.92 -33.26
C LYS A 45 -3.75 -4.66 -31.91
N LYS A 46 -3.01 -5.77 -31.78
CA LYS A 46 -2.92 -6.50 -30.50
C LYS A 46 -2.13 -5.72 -29.45
N VAL A 47 -1.09 -4.99 -29.85
CA VAL A 47 -0.29 -4.17 -28.94
C VAL A 47 -1.08 -2.93 -28.51
N THR A 48 -1.81 -2.25 -29.40
CA THR A 48 -2.67 -1.12 -29.01
C THR A 48 -3.80 -1.54 -28.09
N GLY A 49 -4.42 -2.71 -28.33
CA GLY A 49 -5.42 -3.28 -27.43
C GLY A 49 -4.85 -3.64 -26.04
N ARG A 50 -3.58 -4.08 -25.98
CA ARG A 50 -2.87 -4.32 -24.71
C ARG A 50 -2.53 -3.01 -24.00
N GLY A 51 -2.07 -1.99 -24.73
CA GLY A 51 -1.79 -0.67 -24.18
C GLY A 51 -3.04 -0.02 -23.57
N LYS A 52 -4.20 -0.17 -24.23
CA LYS A 52 -5.48 0.27 -23.68
C LYS A 52 -5.82 -0.44 -22.36
N ARG A 53 -5.74 -1.79 -22.33
CA ARG A 53 -6.00 -2.56 -21.10
C ARG A 53 -5.05 -2.21 -19.95
N LEU A 54 -3.78 -1.93 -20.26
CA LEU A 54 -2.82 -1.47 -19.25
C LEU A 54 -3.17 -0.07 -18.73
N GLY A 55 -3.60 0.84 -19.62
CA GLY A 55 -4.13 2.14 -19.22
C GLY A 55 -5.37 2.02 -18.33
N ASP A 56 -6.35 1.23 -18.74
CA ASP A 56 -7.58 0.97 -17.97
C ASP A 56 -7.26 0.37 -16.58
N PHE A 57 -6.23 -0.49 -16.48
CA PHE A 57 -5.75 -1.06 -15.23
C PHE A 57 -5.08 -0.01 -14.31
N LEU A 58 -4.20 0.84 -14.86
CA LEU A 58 -3.55 1.91 -14.10
C LEU A 58 -4.56 2.97 -13.61
N ASP A 59 -5.58 3.28 -14.41
CA ASP A 59 -6.68 4.16 -14.02
C ASP A 59 -7.51 3.55 -12.87
N TRP A 60 -7.75 2.24 -12.93
CA TRP A 60 -8.41 1.50 -11.84
C TRP A 60 -7.56 1.50 -10.57
N GLU A 61 -6.25 1.24 -10.65
CA GLU A 61 -5.34 1.32 -9.49
C GLU A 61 -5.32 2.73 -8.87
N SER A 62 -5.28 3.77 -9.70
CA SER A 62 -5.36 5.17 -9.24
C SER A 62 -6.68 5.49 -8.53
N THR A 63 -7.79 4.94 -9.04
CA THR A 63 -9.11 5.08 -8.42
C THR A 63 -9.17 4.40 -7.05
N ILE A 64 -8.64 3.17 -6.94
CA ILE A 64 -8.57 2.42 -5.69
C ILE A 64 -7.66 3.13 -4.67
N ALA A 65 -6.50 3.62 -5.09
CA ALA A 65 -5.60 4.38 -4.21
C ALA A 65 -6.25 5.66 -3.67
N THR A 66 -7.00 6.37 -4.52
CA THR A 66 -7.74 7.57 -4.11
C THR A 66 -8.87 7.24 -3.14
N ALA A 67 -9.59 6.14 -3.35
CA ALA A 67 -10.62 5.66 -2.42
C ALA A 67 -10.02 5.30 -1.06
N LYS A 68 -8.93 4.52 -1.04
CA LYS A 68 -8.20 4.17 0.19
C LYS A 68 -7.69 5.38 0.95
N TYR A 69 -7.16 6.39 0.24
CA TYR A 69 -6.73 7.64 0.87
C TYR A 69 -7.91 8.37 1.53
N LYS A 70 -9.05 8.46 0.85
CA LYS A 70 -10.26 9.05 1.43
C LYS A 70 -10.75 8.27 2.65
N ASP A 71 -10.76 6.94 2.60
CA ASP A 71 -11.13 6.10 3.73
C ASP A 71 -10.15 6.25 4.89
N ALA A 72 -8.85 6.36 4.63
CA ALA A 72 -7.85 6.61 5.66
C ALA A 72 -8.04 8.00 6.31
N VAL A 73 -8.32 9.05 5.54
CA VAL A 73 -8.57 10.40 6.05
C VAL A 73 -9.89 10.46 6.84
N THR A 74 -10.93 9.78 6.34
CA THR A 74 -12.25 9.75 7.00
C THR A 74 -12.21 8.89 8.26
N GLY A 75 -11.51 7.75 8.21
CA GLY A 75 -11.24 6.88 9.35
C GLY A 75 -10.29 7.51 10.38
N HIS A 76 -9.38 8.40 9.98
CA HIS A 76 -8.55 9.16 10.91
C HIS A 76 -9.40 10.10 11.77
N ASN A 77 -10.44 10.73 11.20
CA ASN A 77 -11.37 11.55 11.97
C ASN A 77 -12.22 10.72 12.95
N VAL A 78 -12.58 9.48 12.60
CA VAL A 78 -13.25 8.55 13.54
C VAL A 78 -12.28 8.07 14.64
N ARG A 79 -10.98 7.96 14.33
CA ARG A 79 -9.94 7.51 15.28
C ARG A 79 -9.58 8.56 16.33
N VAL A 80 -9.87 9.85 16.09
CA VAL A 80 -9.69 10.93 17.08
C VAL A 80 -10.82 10.96 18.12
N GLU A 81 -11.98 10.34 17.86
CA GLU A 81 -13.10 10.31 18.81
C GLU A 81 -13.25 9.00 19.61
N ALA A 82 -12.43 7.98 19.32
CA ALA A 82 -12.36 6.78 20.15
C ALA A 82 -11.56 7.06 21.43
N LYS A 83 -12.23 7.63 22.44
CA LYS A 83 -11.86 7.63 23.87
C LYS A 83 -11.67 6.19 24.39
N VAL A 84 -10.64 5.50 23.94
CA VAL A 84 -10.13 4.27 24.59
C VAL A 84 -9.23 4.73 25.75
N SER A 85 -9.88 5.34 26.75
CA SER A 85 -9.31 6.42 27.60
C SER A 85 -8.86 5.98 29.00
N GLY A 86 -8.69 4.69 29.28
CA GLY A 86 -8.30 4.22 30.63
C GLY A 86 -6.86 3.75 30.75
N THR A 87 -6.42 2.89 29.82
CA THR A 87 -5.12 2.22 29.91
C THR A 87 -4.02 2.95 29.13
N TRP A 88 -4.37 3.62 28.03
CA TRP A 88 -3.42 4.41 27.26
C TRP A 88 -3.05 5.72 27.97
N THR A 89 -4.00 6.35 28.66
CA THR A 89 -3.76 7.50 29.53
C THR A 89 -2.77 7.17 30.65
N LEU A 90 -2.80 5.96 31.22
CA LEU A 90 -1.76 5.58 32.19
C LEU A 90 -0.36 5.63 31.57
N ILE A 91 -0.18 5.17 30.34
CA ILE A 91 1.14 5.16 29.69
C ILE A 91 1.54 6.56 29.20
N TYR A 92 0.59 7.32 28.65
CA TYR A 92 0.87 8.62 28.02
C TYR A 92 0.83 9.81 28.99
N ASP A 93 0.05 9.73 30.08
CA ASP A 93 -0.06 10.79 31.09
C ASP A 93 0.92 10.59 32.25
N THR A 94 1.58 9.43 32.36
CA THR A 94 2.66 9.25 33.34
C THR A 94 3.85 10.13 32.92
N PRO A 95 4.28 11.08 33.77
CA PRO A 95 5.44 11.91 33.47
C PRO A 95 6.69 11.05 33.21
N PRO A 96 7.62 11.49 32.33
CA PRO A 96 8.80 10.69 31.98
C PRO A 96 9.72 10.35 33.16
N THR A 97 9.57 11.06 34.28
CA THR A 97 10.36 10.87 35.51
C THR A 97 9.73 9.87 36.48
N GLN A 98 8.55 9.32 36.17
CA GLN A 98 7.81 8.42 37.05
C GLN A 98 7.78 7.02 36.46
N ASP A 99 8.35 6.05 37.18
CA ASP A 99 8.31 4.65 36.78
C ASP A 99 6.89 4.09 36.91
N VAL A 100 6.38 3.51 35.82
CA VAL A 100 5.11 2.78 35.82
C VAL A 100 5.33 1.43 36.52
N THR A 101 4.91 1.33 37.77
CA THR A 101 5.01 0.07 38.53
C THR A 101 3.90 -0.90 38.13
N GLN A 102 4.13 -2.20 38.36
CA GLN A 102 3.12 -3.24 38.16
C GLN A 102 1.81 -2.94 38.93
N ALA A 103 1.90 -2.34 40.12
CA ALA A 103 0.73 -1.97 40.92
C ALA A 103 -0.15 -0.93 40.21
N CYS A 104 0.45 -0.01 39.44
CA CYS A 104 -0.30 0.98 38.65
C CYS A 104 -1.13 0.31 37.54
N ILE A 105 -0.59 -0.73 36.91
CA ILE A 105 -1.32 -1.50 35.88
C ILE A 105 -2.42 -2.34 36.52
N LEU A 106 -2.11 -3.01 37.64
CA LEU A 106 -3.08 -3.86 38.35
C LEU A 106 -4.29 -3.05 38.86
N ALA A 107 -4.09 -1.80 39.30
CA ALA A 107 -5.17 -0.92 39.76
C ALA A 107 -6.20 -0.57 38.66
N HIS A 108 -5.85 -0.76 37.39
CA HIS A 108 -6.74 -0.51 36.25
C HIS A 108 -7.31 -1.77 35.62
N LEU A 109 -6.88 -2.97 36.05
CA LEU A 109 -7.40 -4.23 35.50
C LEU A 109 -8.90 -4.38 35.72
N ASP A 110 -9.42 -3.95 36.87
CA ASP A 110 -10.85 -4.03 37.19
C ASP A 110 -11.71 -3.14 36.28
N GLN A 111 -11.10 -2.16 35.59
CA GLN A 111 -11.78 -1.27 34.66
C GLN A 111 -11.78 -1.81 33.22
N ILE A 112 -10.93 -2.79 32.89
CA ILE A 112 -10.81 -3.34 31.53
C ILE A 112 -12.14 -3.89 31.00
N PRO A 113 -12.92 -4.70 31.75
CA PRO A 113 -14.19 -5.22 31.25
C PRO A 113 -15.15 -4.11 30.81
N GLU A 114 -15.23 -3.02 31.59
CA GLU A 114 -16.10 -1.89 31.29
C GLU A 114 -15.58 -1.08 30.09
N ILE A 115 -14.27 -0.89 29.97
CA ILE A 115 -13.65 -0.22 28.80
C ILE A 115 -13.92 -1.01 27.52
N VAL A 116 -13.73 -2.33 27.55
CA VAL A 116 -13.97 -3.21 26.39
C VAL A 116 -15.44 -3.20 26.01
N LYS A 117 -16.34 -3.24 27.00
CA LYS A 117 -17.79 -3.15 26.77
C LYS A 117 -18.17 -1.82 26.12
N ASN A 118 -17.72 -0.70 26.66
CA ASN A 118 -17.99 0.63 26.10
C ASN A 118 -17.41 0.79 24.68
N TRP A 119 -16.22 0.27 24.43
CA TRP A 119 -15.64 0.24 23.08
C TRP A 119 -16.50 -0.58 22.13
N LEU A 120 -16.94 -1.78 22.55
CA LEU A 120 -17.79 -2.66 21.74
C LEU A 120 -19.14 -1.99 21.41
N GLU A 121 -19.78 -1.38 22.39
CA GLU A 121 -21.05 -0.66 22.20
C GLU A 121 -20.89 0.51 21.22
N ASN A 122 -19.80 1.28 21.33
CA ASN A 122 -19.50 2.37 20.39
C ASN A 122 -19.27 1.86 18.96
N VAL A 123 -18.49 0.78 18.79
CA VAL A 123 -18.24 0.18 17.47
C VAL A 123 -19.54 -0.33 16.85
N ILE A 124 -20.39 -1.01 17.64
CA ILE A 124 -21.70 -1.47 17.17
C ILE A 124 -22.56 -0.27 16.73
N SER A 125 -22.59 0.83 17.49
CA SER A 125 -23.32 2.04 17.11
C SER A 125 -22.84 2.60 15.77
N ILE A 126 -21.53 2.74 15.58
CA ILE A 126 -20.94 3.24 14.33
C ILE A 126 -21.32 2.33 13.15
N LEU A 127 -21.27 1.00 13.33
CA LEU A 127 -21.63 0.05 12.29
C LEU A 127 -23.11 0.14 11.93
N LEU A 128 -24.00 0.31 12.91
CA LEU A 128 -25.44 0.49 12.67
C LEU A 128 -25.75 1.80 11.93
N ASP A 129 -25.03 2.87 12.24
CA ASP A 129 -25.16 4.15 11.53
C ASP A 129 -24.72 4.03 10.06
N LEU A 130 -23.61 3.34 9.80
CA LEU A 130 -23.13 3.09 8.44
C LEU A 130 -24.12 2.26 7.61
N LEU A 131 -24.70 1.22 8.20
CA LEU A 131 -25.73 0.41 7.53
C LEU A 131 -27.01 1.21 7.23
N SER A 132 -27.37 2.16 8.11
CA SER A 132 -28.53 3.02 7.92
C SER A 132 -28.34 4.02 6.78
N GLN A 133 -27.12 4.57 6.62
CA GLN A 133 -26.79 5.49 5.52
C GLN A 133 -26.89 4.84 4.14
N GLU A 134 -26.56 3.55 4.03
CA GLU A 134 -26.61 2.82 2.76
C GLU A 134 -28.05 2.71 2.23
N GLN A 135 -29.04 2.49 3.11
CA GLN A 135 -30.45 2.41 2.73
C GLN A 135 -31.03 3.74 2.19
N GLU A 136 -30.57 4.88 2.70
CA GLU A 136 -31.12 6.19 2.31
C GLU A 136 -30.59 6.68 0.95
N SER A 137 -29.38 6.25 0.58
CA SER A 137 -28.75 6.65 -0.69
C SER A 137 -29.43 6.10 -1.95
N GLY A 138 -30.26 5.05 -1.81
CA GLY A 138 -30.89 4.34 -2.94
C GLY A 138 -32.17 4.96 -3.53
N ARG A 139 -32.70 6.07 -3.00
CA ARG A 139 -34.09 6.50 -3.32
C ARG A 139 -34.30 7.60 -4.37
N LYS A 140 -33.30 8.11 -5.08
CA LYS A 140 -33.53 9.18 -6.08
C LYS A 140 -32.78 9.01 -7.39
N THR A 141 -33.24 8.11 -8.25
CA THR A 141 -33.18 8.32 -9.71
C THR A 141 -34.50 7.86 -10.35
N LYS A 142 -35.41 8.83 -10.58
CA LYS A 142 -36.55 8.63 -11.47
C LYS A 142 -36.04 8.66 -12.91
N GLY A 143 -36.35 7.61 -13.67
CA GLY A 143 -36.45 7.70 -15.13
C GLY A 143 -35.36 6.98 -15.93
N GLY A 144 -35.32 5.64 -15.86
CA GLY A 144 -34.59 4.82 -16.82
C GLY A 144 -35.32 3.50 -17.05
N LYS A 145 -36.04 3.39 -18.16
CA LYS A 145 -36.70 2.15 -18.61
C LYS A 145 -35.59 1.22 -19.13
N GLY A 146 -35.00 0.41 -18.24
CA GLY A 146 -33.90 -0.50 -18.55
C GLY A 146 -34.16 -1.88 -17.97
N THR A 147 -34.25 -2.86 -18.86
CA THR A 147 -34.50 -4.29 -18.64
C THR A 147 -33.85 -4.89 -17.38
N SER A 148 -34.67 -5.47 -16.50
CA SER A 148 -34.26 -6.23 -15.32
C SER A 148 -33.33 -7.40 -15.67
N LYS A 149 -32.08 -7.33 -15.24
CA LYS A 149 -31.25 -8.52 -15.00
C LYS A 149 -31.46 -8.94 -13.55
N LYS A 150 -32.03 -10.14 -13.36
CA LYS A 150 -32.04 -10.84 -12.08
C LYS A 150 -30.60 -11.10 -11.64
N VAL A 151 -30.18 -10.53 -10.52
CA VAL A 151 -28.96 -10.93 -9.81
C VAL A 151 -29.39 -12.04 -8.82
N PRO A 152 -28.71 -13.20 -8.79
CA PRO A 152 -29.04 -14.28 -7.87
C PRO A 152 -28.76 -13.88 -6.42
N ALA A 153 -29.68 -14.27 -5.54
CA ALA A 153 -29.58 -14.13 -4.11
C ALA A 153 -28.69 -15.24 -3.53
N GLU A 154 -27.39 -15.03 -3.51
CA GLU A 154 -26.47 -15.74 -2.61
C GLU A 154 -25.34 -14.79 -2.24
N LEU A 155 -25.39 -14.29 -1.01
CA LEU A 155 -24.25 -13.95 -0.15
C LEU A 155 -24.83 -13.43 1.18
N SER A 156 -25.42 -14.35 1.94
CA SER A 156 -25.50 -14.22 3.39
C SER A 156 -24.19 -14.73 3.96
N GLU A 157 -23.10 -13.98 3.74
CA GLU A 157 -21.83 -14.26 4.39
C GLU A 157 -21.73 -13.33 5.59
N LEU A 158 -21.92 -13.92 6.76
CA LEU A 158 -21.80 -13.29 8.06
C LEU A 158 -20.50 -12.49 8.15
N LEU A 159 -20.61 -11.18 8.32
CA LEU A 159 -19.52 -10.32 8.77
C LEU A 159 -19.13 -10.76 10.19
N LEU A 160 -18.16 -11.67 10.28
CA LEU A 160 -17.47 -11.98 11.52
C LEU A 160 -16.54 -10.83 11.86
N PHE A 161 -16.77 -10.24 13.04
CA PHE A 161 -15.94 -9.22 13.67
C PHE A 161 -14.45 -9.58 13.68
N PRO A 162 -13.54 -8.59 13.65
CA PRO A 162 -12.11 -8.86 13.63
C PRO A 162 -11.64 -9.49 14.95
N HIS A 163 -10.97 -10.62 14.80
CA HIS A 163 -10.13 -11.27 15.82
C HIS A 163 -9.10 -10.26 16.35
N VAL A 164 -9.32 -9.75 17.56
CA VAL A 164 -8.28 -9.04 18.32
C VAL A 164 -7.80 -9.95 19.44
N VAL A 165 -6.47 -10.00 19.57
CA VAL A 165 -5.63 -10.74 20.53
C VAL A 165 -5.30 -12.19 20.13
N LEU A 166 -4.13 -12.36 19.50
CA LEU A 166 -3.41 -13.65 19.51
C LEU A 166 -2.26 -13.58 20.52
N HIS A 167 -2.43 -14.41 21.54
CA HIS A 167 -1.57 -14.69 22.68
C HIS A 167 -0.31 -15.47 22.26
N GLU A 168 0.79 -15.29 23.01
CA GLU A 168 2.18 -15.77 22.81
C GLU A 168 2.40 -17.30 22.75
N ARG A 169 1.37 -18.12 22.48
CA ARG A 169 1.49 -19.60 22.49
C ARG A 169 1.13 -20.31 21.18
N LEU A 170 1.01 -19.59 20.06
CA LEU A 170 0.78 -20.21 18.74
C LEU A 170 1.92 -20.05 17.72
N SER A 171 3.08 -19.53 18.11
CA SER A 171 4.23 -19.31 17.21
C SER A 171 4.95 -20.58 16.72
N SER A 172 4.40 -21.78 16.89
CA SER A 172 5.12 -23.00 16.52
C SER A 172 4.84 -23.49 15.10
N LYS A 173 3.70 -23.16 14.47
CA LYS A 173 3.35 -23.72 13.15
C LYS A 173 2.45 -22.80 12.32
N HIS A 174 2.91 -22.52 11.10
CA HIS A 174 2.31 -21.72 10.02
C HIS A 174 2.51 -20.21 10.16
N GLY A 175 2.80 -19.44 9.12
CA GLY A 175 2.73 -19.65 7.68
C GLY A 175 2.74 -18.26 7.05
N LYS A 176 3.23 -18.15 5.80
CA LYS A 176 3.39 -16.91 5.01
C LYS A 176 2.49 -15.74 5.44
N VAL A 177 3.15 -14.61 5.72
CA VAL A 177 2.53 -13.28 5.89
C VAL A 177 1.49 -13.05 4.78
N PRO A 178 0.26 -12.61 5.08
CA PRO A 178 -0.75 -12.31 4.08
C PRO A 178 -0.24 -11.31 3.05
N GLU A 179 -0.46 -11.58 1.76
CA GLU A 179 -0.03 -10.76 0.62
C GLU A 179 -0.58 -9.32 0.66
N GLU A 180 -1.60 -9.06 1.48
CA GLU A 180 -2.28 -7.76 1.61
C GLU A 180 -1.54 -6.75 2.51
N GLU A 181 -0.66 -7.18 3.42
CA GLU A 181 0.17 -6.29 4.26
C GLU A 181 1.47 -5.82 3.55
N GLN A 182 1.68 -6.26 2.31
CA GLN A 182 2.91 -6.01 1.55
C GLN A 182 3.08 -4.54 1.09
N TRP A 183 2.05 -3.70 1.25
CA TRP A 183 1.99 -2.35 0.67
C TRP A 183 2.36 -1.21 1.63
N ASP A 184 2.50 -1.46 2.93
CA ASP A 184 3.08 -0.46 3.83
C ASP A 184 4.61 -0.48 3.66
N PRO A 185 5.24 0.60 3.17
CA PRO A 185 6.70 0.70 3.09
C PRO A 185 7.37 0.41 4.44
N ASN A 186 6.65 0.66 5.55
CA ASN A 186 7.15 0.42 6.89
C ASN A 186 7.39 -1.06 7.19
N CYS A 187 6.68 -1.98 6.54
CA CYS A 187 6.85 -3.41 6.75
C CYS A 187 8.16 -3.94 6.13
N TRP A 188 8.80 -3.19 5.24
CA TRP A 188 9.98 -3.64 4.49
C TRP A 188 11.31 -3.33 5.18
N TRP A 189 11.37 -2.33 6.05
CA TRP A 189 12.60 -2.00 6.79
C TRP A 189 12.77 -2.80 8.09
N ILE A 190 11.71 -3.48 8.54
CA ILE A 190 11.77 -4.38 9.69
C ILE A 190 12.05 -5.79 9.18
N LYS A 191 13.30 -6.25 9.27
CA LYS A 191 13.60 -7.67 9.07
C LYS A 191 13.07 -8.45 10.27
N CYS A 192 12.01 -9.21 10.03
CA CYS A 192 11.49 -10.18 11.00
C CYS A 192 11.93 -11.57 10.57
N HIS A 193 13.15 -11.95 10.96
CA HIS A 193 13.57 -13.35 10.93
C HIS A 193 13.24 -13.96 12.29
N ASP A 194 12.49 -15.07 12.29
CA ASP A 194 12.27 -15.91 13.47
C ASP A 194 11.85 -15.16 14.75
N SER A 195 10.89 -14.24 14.63
CA SER A 195 10.31 -13.44 15.73
C SER A 195 11.28 -12.46 16.43
N GLN A 196 12.47 -12.22 15.89
CA GLN A 196 13.38 -11.19 16.38
C GLN A 196 13.40 -10.00 15.42
N LEU A 197 13.27 -8.80 16.00
CA LEU A 197 13.39 -7.52 15.30
C LEU A 197 14.87 -7.18 15.22
N GLU A 198 15.45 -7.26 14.02
CA GLU A 198 16.83 -6.83 13.79
C GLU A 198 16.89 -5.42 13.23
N PHE A 199 17.91 -4.67 13.65
CA PHE A 199 18.19 -3.34 13.13
C PHE A 199 18.86 -3.46 11.75
N ASP A 200 18.22 -2.91 10.72
CA ASP A 200 18.80 -2.88 9.36
C ASP A 200 19.72 -1.67 9.21
N GLU A 201 21.03 -1.92 9.38
CA GLU A 201 22.08 -0.89 9.32
C GLU A 201 22.10 -0.17 7.96
N ALA A 202 21.91 -0.91 6.86
CA ALA A 202 21.89 -0.34 5.51
C ALA A 202 20.67 0.58 5.29
N ALA A 203 19.50 0.18 5.77
CA ALA A 203 18.30 1.03 5.72
C ALA A 203 18.48 2.29 6.59
N SER A 204 19.10 2.17 7.77
CA SER A 204 19.37 3.29 8.66
C SER A 204 20.38 4.29 8.07
N GLU A 205 21.45 3.81 7.43
CA GLU A 205 22.41 4.66 6.71
C GLU A 205 21.73 5.41 5.57
N CYS A 206 20.90 4.72 4.78
CA CYS A 206 20.13 5.33 3.70
C CYS A 206 19.17 6.41 4.22
N ALA A 207 18.41 6.10 5.27
CA ALA A 207 17.52 7.06 5.91
C ALA A 207 18.29 8.29 6.40
N SER A 208 19.44 8.09 7.04
CA SER A 208 20.30 9.18 7.51
C SER A 208 20.78 10.07 6.37
N ALA A 209 21.20 9.48 5.25
CA ALA A 209 21.62 10.23 4.06
C ALA A 209 20.47 11.07 3.46
N ILE A 210 19.27 10.50 3.39
CA ILE A 210 18.07 11.21 2.91
C ILE A 210 17.71 12.36 3.85
N ILE A 211 17.69 12.13 5.17
CA ILE A 211 17.34 13.15 6.17
C ILE A 211 18.36 14.31 6.14
N ASN A 212 19.65 14.00 6.01
CA ASN A 212 20.69 15.03 5.84
C ASN A 212 20.45 15.88 4.59
N VAL A 213 20.04 15.27 3.48
CA VAL A 213 19.73 15.98 2.23
C VAL A 213 18.47 16.84 2.33
N LEU A 214 17.52 16.45 3.19
CA LEU A 214 16.37 17.28 3.56
C LEU A 214 16.76 18.44 4.50
N GLY A 215 18.01 18.52 4.94
CA GLY A 215 18.51 19.58 5.81
C GLY A 215 18.09 19.43 7.26
N LYS A 216 17.73 18.21 7.68
CA LYS A 216 17.40 17.89 9.06
C LYS A 216 18.47 17.02 9.71
N ASP A 217 18.43 16.89 11.03
CA ASP A 217 19.36 16.05 11.79
C ASP A 217 18.79 14.62 11.96
N PRO A 218 19.44 13.57 11.43
CA PRO A 218 18.94 12.20 11.50
C PRO A 218 18.82 11.64 12.92
N LYS A 219 19.48 12.23 13.91
CA LYS A 219 19.40 11.76 15.31
C LYS A 219 18.17 12.28 16.05
N THR A 220 17.63 13.41 15.61
CA THR A 220 16.53 14.11 16.30
C THR A 220 15.24 14.15 15.48
N THR A 221 15.36 14.02 14.16
CA THR A 221 14.21 14.05 13.25
C THR A 221 13.32 12.83 13.46
N THR A 222 12.03 13.08 13.69
CA THR A 222 11.03 12.01 13.79
C THR A 222 10.41 11.70 12.42
N TRP A 223 9.94 10.46 12.23
CA TRP A 223 9.23 10.05 11.02
C TRP A 223 7.96 10.87 10.76
N LYS A 224 7.27 11.28 11.83
CA LYS A 224 6.11 12.17 11.77
C LYS A 224 6.44 13.53 11.14
N GLU A 225 7.55 14.14 11.55
CA GLU A 225 8.02 15.40 10.95
C GLU A 225 8.40 15.26 9.48
N LEU A 226 8.93 14.10 9.06
CA LEU A 226 9.23 13.84 7.65
C LEU A 226 7.96 13.68 6.81
N ASP A 227 6.91 13.10 7.39
CA ASP A 227 5.60 12.93 6.74
C ASP A 227 4.85 14.24 6.58
N GLU A 228 4.86 15.06 7.63
CA GLU A 228 4.21 16.38 7.63
C GLU A 228 4.88 17.33 6.63
N ASP A 229 6.21 17.35 6.58
CA ASP A 229 6.95 18.18 5.64
C ASP A 229 6.73 17.75 4.17
N ASN A 230 6.47 16.47 3.94
CA ASN A 230 6.20 15.86 2.63
C ASN A 230 7.18 16.31 1.53
N GLN A 231 8.44 16.53 1.93
CA GLN A 231 9.49 16.95 1.02
C GLN A 231 9.84 15.81 0.06
N ARG A 232 10.16 16.17 -1.19
CA ARG A 232 10.50 15.21 -2.24
C ARG A 232 11.99 15.20 -2.48
N VAL A 233 12.55 14.01 -2.68
CA VAL A 233 13.95 13.82 -3.05
C VAL A 233 14.05 13.18 -4.43
N GLU A 234 15.15 13.47 -5.13
CA GLU A 234 15.50 12.89 -6.42
C GLU A 234 16.77 12.05 -6.27
N CYS A 235 16.75 10.81 -6.78
CA CYS A 235 17.95 9.98 -6.91
C CYS A 235 18.79 10.45 -8.09
N LEU A 236 20.02 10.91 -7.81
CA LEU A 236 20.95 11.43 -8.81
C LEU A 236 21.54 10.32 -9.69
N THR A 237 21.70 9.10 -9.16
CA THR A 237 22.20 7.93 -9.91
C THR A 237 21.20 7.49 -10.98
N CYS A 238 19.91 7.40 -10.64
CA CYS A 238 18.85 6.99 -11.57
C CYS A 238 18.32 8.10 -12.48
N ARG A 239 18.79 9.34 -12.30
CA ARG A 239 18.34 10.53 -13.04
C ARG A 239 18.43 10.40 -14.55
N LYS A 240 19.39 9.61 -15.07
CA LYS A 240 19.59 9.40 -16.52
C LYS A 240 18.37 8.77 -17.20
N ASN A 241 17.60 7.95 -16.48
CA ASN A 241 16.52 7.16 -17.05
C ASN A 241 15.16 7.87 -16.99
N LYS A 242 14.95 8.73 -15.98
CA LYS A 242 13.82 9.66 -15.78
C LYS A 242 14.08 10.39 -14.45
N ARG A 243 13.57 11.62 -14.31
CA ARG A 243 13.55 12.29 -13.00
C ARG A 243 12.52 11.59 -12.12
N LEU A 244 12.99 10.82 -11.14
CA LEU A 244 12.15 10.15 -10.15
C LEU A 244 12.14 11.01 -8.89
N ALA A 245 11.02 11.70 -8.65
CA ALA A 245 10.76 12.40 -7.40
C ALA A 245 9.97 11.48 -6.48
N MET A 246 10.48 11.25 -5.27
CA MET A 246 9.93 10.30 -4.30
C MET A 246 9.82 10.97 -2.94
N ASP A 247 8.90 10.51 -2.09
CA ASP A 247 8.99 10.85 -0.65
C ASP A 247 10.12 10.04 0.01
N TRP A 248 10.42 10.37 1.27
CA TRP A 248 11.53 9.79 2.00
C TRP A 248 11.41 8.26 2.16
N ARG A 249 10.21 7.72 2.37
CA ARG A 249 9.99 6.26 2.49
C ARG A 249 10.31 5.55 1.19
N HIS A 250 9.74 6.04 0.08
CA HIS A 250 9.99 5.49 -1.24
C HIS A 250 11.45 5.64 -1.67
N ALA A 251 12.13 6.70 -1.23
CA ALA A 251 13.54 6.89 -1.49
C ALA A 251 14.41 5.83 -0.80
N ILE A 252 14.12 5.47 0.46
CA ILE A 252 14.82 4.38 1.16
C ILE A 252 14.63 3.06 0.42
N LEU A 253 13.38 2.70 0.10
CA LEU A 253 13.09 1.49 -0.66
C LEU A 253 13.78 1.46 -2.01
N HIS A 254 13.84 2.61 -2.69
CA HIS A 254 14.54 2.73 -3.97
C HIS A 254 16.03 2.45 -3.82
N GLU A 255 16.70 2.98 -2.79
CA GLU A 255 18.12 2.70 -2.53
C GLU A 255 18.36 1.21 -2.31
N LEU A 256 17.59 0.61 -1.39
CA LEU A 256 17.75 -0.80 -1.04
C LEU A 256 17.46 -1.72 -2.24
N ALA A 257 16.50 -1.38 -3.10
CA ALA A 257 16.11 -2.22 -4.23
C ALA A 257 16.96 -2.02 -5.50
N LYS A 258 17.61 -0.87 -5.67
CA LYS A 258 18.34 -0.53 -6.91
C LYS A 258 19.84 -0.40 -6.73
N HIS A 259 20.29 -0.07 -5.53
CA HIS A 259 21.66 0.38 -5.27
C HIS A 259 22.39 -0.47 -4.22
N LEU A 260 21.73 -1.40 -3.55
CA LEU A 260 22.35 -2.25 -2.52
C LEU A 260 23.46 -3.15 -3.07
N ASP A 261 23.27 -3.69 -4.28
CA ASP A 261 24.22 -4.62 -4.93
C ASP A 261 25.39 -3.89 -5.63
N GLU A 262 25.39 -2.57 -5.66
CA GLU A 262 26.51 -1.80 -6.19
C GLU A 262 27.57 -1.70 -5.09
N ASP A 263 28.68 -2.45 -5.24
CA ASP A 263 29.90 -2.40 -4.38
C ASP A 263 30.64 -1.05 -4.45
N ASP A 264 29.93 0.02 -4.80
CA ASP A 264 30.53 1.31 -5.06
C ASP A 264 30.67 2.09 -3.74
N ASP A 265 31.92 2.24 -3.29
CA ASP A 265 32.36 3.05 -2.14
C ASP A 265 31.85 4.52 -2.19
N THR A 266 31.24 4.95 -3.30
CA THR A 266 30.73 6.32 -3.50
C THR A 266 29.28 6.55 -3.03
N ARG A 267 28.83 5.87 -1.97
CA ARG A 267 27.46 6.03 -1.41
C ARG A 267 27.10 7.45 -0.93
N VAL A 268 28.07 8.34 -0.75
CA VAL A 268 27.92 9.55 0.09
C VAL A 268 27.08 10.69 -0.53
N THR A 269 26.73 10.72 -1.84
CA THR A 269 25.95 11.86 -2.39
C THR A 269 24.95 11.51 -3.51
N ARG A 270 24.09 10.51 -3.30
CA ARG A 270 23.12 10.05 -4.32
C ARG A 270 21.78 10.77 -4.33
N TRP A 271 21.50 11.63 -3.35
CA TRP A 271 20.19 12.26 -3.17
C TRP A 271 20.25 13.77 -3.31
N LYS A 272 19.18 14.34 -3.88
CA LYS A 272 18.96 15.78 -3.94
C LYS A 272 17.56 16.13 -3.48
N CYS A 273 17.44 17.03 -2.51
CA CYS A 273 16.16 17.58 -2.11
C CYS A 273 15.60 18.46 -3.24
N LEU A 274 14.37 18.19 -3.64
CA LEU A 274 13.60 19.04 -4.52
C LEU A 274 12.98 20.13 -3.66
N ILE A 275 13.75 21.19 -3.43
CA ILE A 275 13.25 22.39 -2.75
C ILE A 275 11.97 22.80 -3.50
N PRO A 276 10.81 22.86 -2.82
CA PRO A 276 9.59 23.38 -3.42
C PRO A 276 9.93 24.79 -3.88
N SER A 277 10.03 24.97 -5.19
CA SER A 277 10.57 26.19 -5.76
C SER A 277 9.52 27.29 -5.55
N ARG A 278 9.51 27.93 -4.39
CA ARG A 278 8.67 29.08 -4.04
C ARG A 278 7.21 28.98 -4.54
N TRP A 279 6.51 27.88 -4.28
CA TRP A 279 5.06 27.83 -4.52
C TRP A 279 4.27 28.77 -3.56
N HIS A 280 4.92 29.32 -2.53
CA HIS A 280 4.31 30.23 -1.55
C HIS A 280 4.28 31.72 -1.91
N ARG A 281 4.52 32.14 -3.17
CA ARG A 281 4.62 33.58 -3.49
C ARG A 281 3.67 34.10 -4.60
N ARG A 282 2.43 33.60 -4.66
CA ARG A 282 1.31 34.23 -5.40
C ARG A 282 -0.05 33.98 -4.75
N ILE A 283 -0.22 34.36 -3.49
CA ILE A 283 -1.54 34.68 -2.93
C ILE A 283 -1.35 35.88 -2.02
N HIS A 284 -1.20 37.07 -2.62
CA HIS A 284 -1.39 38.37 -1.98
C HIS A 284 -1.77 39.36 -3.08
#